data_AF-A0A2K5CYH1-F1
#
_entry.id   AF-A0A2K5CYH1-F1
#
_cell.length_a   1.000
_cell.length_b   1.000
_cell.length_c   1.000
_cell.angle_alpha   90.00
_cell.angle_beta   90.00
_cell.angle_gamma   90.00
#
_symmetry.space_group_name_H-M   'P 1'
#
loop_
_entity.id
_entity.type
_entity.pdbx_description
1 polymer ?
#
loop_
_entity_poly.entity_id
_entity_poly.type
_entity_poly.pdbx_seq_one_letter_code
_entity_poly.pdbx_strand_id
1 'polypeptide(L)'
;IEALGLSVLRSGDEEKYPEAVHLSEGPSSPSMVIRSASQPGFELVIVWRIQIDEDGKVFPKLDLLTKVPQRALELDKNRAIETAPLSFRTLLGVLGIEAALESLIKSLCAEQNG
;
A
#
# COMPACT_ATOMS: atom_id res chain seq x y z
N ILE A 1 8.88 -9.67 -11.37
CA ILE A 1 8.81 -8.22 -11.61
C ILE A 1 10.18 -7.64 -11.27
N GLU A 2 10.87 -7.07 -12.25
CA GLU A 2 12.17 -6.42 -12.04
C GLU A 2 11.98 -4.99 -11.48
N ALA A 3 13.04 -4.35 -10.99
CA ALA A 3 12.99 -3.02 -10.38
C ALA A 3 12.31 -1.97 -11.28
N LEU A 4 12.51 -2.05 -12.59
CA LEU A 4 11.86 -1.18 -13.58
C LEU A 4 10.34 -1.37 -13.63
N GLY A 5 9.86 -2.61 -13.56
CA GLY A 5 8.42 -2.91 -13.57
C GLY A 5 7.71 -2.34 -12.34
N LEU A 6 8.37 -2.36 -11.19
CA LEU A 6 7.83 -1.76 -9.97
C LEU A 6 7.78 -0.23 -10.04
N SER A 7 8.77 0.41 -10.66
CA SER A 7 8.75 1.87 -10.87
C SER A 7 7.60 2.29 -11.79
N VAL A 8 7.38 1.56 -12.87
CA VAL A 8 6.25 1.82 -13.79
C VAL A 8 4.91 1.66 -13.09
N LEU A 9 4.75 0.60 -12.28
CA LEU A 9 3.51 0.37 -11.53
C LEU A 9 3.20 1.54 -10.57
N ARG A 10 4.21 1.97 -9.78
CA ARG A 10 4.07 3.09 -8.84
C ARG A 10 3.69 4.40 -9.53
N SER A 11 4.36 4.73 -10.63
CA SER A 11 4.01 5.93 -11.41
C SER A 11 2.59 5.85 -11.97
N GLY A 12 2.19 4.67 -12.44
CA GLY A 12 0.84 4.44 -12.97
C GLY A 12 -0.24 4.61 -11.89
N ASP A 13 0.00 4.12 -10.68
CA ASP A 13 -0.91 4.31 -9.54
C ASP A 13 -1.03 5.79 -9.14
N GLU A 14 0.09 6.53 -9.10
CA GLU A 14 0.09 7.98 -8.81
C GLU A 14 -0.64 8.80 -9.89
N GLU A 15 -0.41 8.51 -11.18
CA GLU A 15 -1.09 9.19 -12.29
C GLU A 15 -2.60 8.91 -12.29
N LYS A 16 -2.99 7.68 -11.97
CA LYS A 16 -4.39 7.24 -11.95
C LYS A 16 -5.14 7.77 -10.72
N TYR A 17 -4.45 7.96 -9.60
CA TYR A 17 -5.03 8.36 -8.32
C TYR A 17 -4.24 9.49 -7.63
N PRO A 18 -4.07 10.66 -8.27
CA PRO A 18 -3.14 11.70 -7.79
C PRO A 18 -3.52 12.31 -6.44
N GLU A 19 -4.80 12.28 -6.07
CA GLU A 19 -5.25 12.76 -4.76
C GLU A 19 -4.95 11.79 -3.63
N ALA A 20 -4.86 10.49 -3.95
CA ALA A 20 -4.77 9.42 -2.98
C ALA A 20 -3.38 8.80 -2.88
N VAL A 21 -2.68 8.65 -4.01
CA VAL A 21 -1.38 8.00 -4.09
C VAL A 21 -0.30 9.08 -4.19
N HIS A 22 0.71 8.98 -3.32
CA HIS A 22 1.82 9.94 -3.22
C HIS A 22 3.15 9.21 -3.10
N LEU A 23 4.10 9.58 -3.95
CA LEU A 23 5.47 9.08 -3.95
C LEU A 23 6.42 10.20 -3.48
N SER A 24 6.91 10.10 -2.24
CA SER A 24 7.72 11.18 -1.63
C SER A 24 8.98 11.55 -2.40
N GLU A 25 9.57 10.60 -3.13
CA GLU A 25 10.78 10.78 -3.94
C GLU A 25 10.55 10.35 -5.40
N GLY A 26 9.30 10.40 -5.86
CA GLY A 26 8.91 9.97 -7.20
C GLY A 26 9.01 8.45 -7.43
N PRO A 27 9.06 8.00 -8.69
CA PRO A 27 8.90 6.59 -9.08
C PRO A 27 9.92 5.61 -8.49
N SER A 28 11.08 6.11 -8.09
CA SER A 28 12.15 5.31 -7.48
C SER A 28 11.99 5.18 -5.96
N SER A 29 11.06 5.91 -5.35
CA SER A 29 10.87 5.90 -3.89
C SER A 29 10.61 4.49 -3.38
N PRO A 30 11.30 4.05 -2.30
CA PRO A 30 11.11 2.71 -1.73
C PRO A 30 9.74 2.54 -1.07
N SER A 31 8.92 3.59 -1.04
CA SER A 31 7.59 3.60 -0.45
C SER A 31 6.59 4.42 -1.26
N MET A 32 5.32 4.09 -1.07
CA MET A 32 4.16 4.74 -1.68
C MET A 32 3.14 4.95 -0.58
N VAL A 33 2.63 6.17 -0.46
CA VAL A 33 1.62 6.52 0.54
C VAL A 33 0.26 6.55 -0.14
N ILE A 34 -0.69 5.82 0.42
CA ILE A 34 -2.10 5.85 0.05
C ILE A 34 -2.85 6.56 1.18
N ARG A 35 -3.53 7.66 0.85
CA ARG A 35 -4.33 8.45 1.78
C ARG A 35 -5.73 8.66 1.23
N SER A 36 -6.71 8.79 2.12
CA SER A 36 -8.07 9.17 1.73
C SER A 36 -8.31 10.64 2.03
N ALA A 37 -8.82 11.39 1.06
CA ALA A 37 -9.22 12.79 1.27
C ALA A 37 -10.32 12.92 2.35
N SER A 38 -11.15 11.88 2.52
CA SER A 38 -12.24 11.85 3.50
C SER A 38 -11.79 11.55 4.94
N GLN A 39 -10.58 11.00 5.13
CA GLN A 39 -10.05 10.57 6.42
C GLN A 39 -8.66 11.16 6.65
N PRO A 40 -8.55 12.48 6.89
CA PRO A 40 -7.26 13.13 7.10
C PRO A 40 -6.53 12.54 8.32
N GLY A 41 -5.25 12.20 8.14
CA GLY A 41 -4.41 11.57 9.15
C GLY A 41 -4.43 10.04 9.14
N PHE A 42 -5.28 9.42 8.31
CA PHE A 42 -5.20 7.99 8.01
C PHE A 42 -4.36 7.77 6.75
N GLU A 43 -3.23 7.09 6.90
CA GLU A 43 -2.28 6.81 5.82
C GLU A 43 -1.91 5.32 5.84
N LEU A 44 -1.93 4.71 4.66
CA LEU A 44 -1.34 3.41 4.41
C LEU A 44 -0.05 3.61 3.64
N VAL A 45 1.08 3.15 4.19
CA VAL A 45 2.38 3.25 3.54
C VAL A 45 2.79 1.87 3.07
N ILE A 46 2.84 1.69 1.76
CA ILE A 46 3.40 0.49 1.15
C ILE A 46 4.92 0.67 1.08
N VAL A 47 5.67 -0.34 1.52
CA VAL A 47 7.14 -0.33 1.51
C VAL A 47 7.63 -1.51 0.69
N TRP A 48 8.49 -1.23 -0.28
CA TRP A 48 9.12 -2.24 -1.12
C TRP A 48 10.47 -2.61 -0.54
N ARG A 49 10.67 -3.92 -0.37
CA ARG A 49 11.93 -4.50 0.05
C ARG A 49 12.38 -5.51 -0.98
N ILE A 50 13.65 -5.45 -1.32
CA ILE A 50 14.29 -6.48 -2.12
C ILE A 50 14.81 -7.53 -1.14
N GLN A 51 14.34 -8.76 -1.27
CA GLN A 51 14.89 -9.91 -0.55
C GLN A 51 15.69 -10.76 -1.51
N ILE A 52 16.81 -11.28 -1.04
CA ILE A 52 17.64 -12.24 -1.76
C ILE A 52 17.63 -13.50 -0.91
N ASP A 53 17.25 -14.63 -1.50
CA ASP A 53 17.32 -15.91 -0.81
C ASP A 53 18.75 -16.49 -0.82
N GLU A 54 18.91 -17.65 -0.20
CA GLU A 54 20.21 -18.33 -0.09
C GLU A 54 20.77 -18.76 -1.46
N ASP A 55 19.90 -18.96 -2.45
CA ASP A 55 20.26 -19.29 -3.84
C ASP A 55 20.59 -18.03 -4.68
N GLY A 56 20.57 -16.84 -4.08
CA GLY A 56 20.83 -15.57 -4.77
C GLY A 56 19.64 -15.07 -5.58
N LYS A 57 18.46 -15.68 -5.45
CA LYS A 57 17.25 -15.28 -6.17
C LYS A 57 16.63 -14.07 -5.51
N VAL A 58 16.33 -13.08 -6.35
CA VAL A 58 15.77 -11.79 -5.93
C VAL A 58 14.25 -11.84 -5.95
N PHE A 59 13.63 -11.48 -4.84
CA PHE A 59 12.18 -11.37 -4.70
C PHE A 59 11.78 -9.99 -4.19
N PRO A 60 10.83 -9.32 -4.85
CA PRO A 60 10.21 -8.14 -4.30
C PRO A 60 9.24 -8.57 -3.18
N LYS A 61 9.41 -7.97 -2.01
CA LYS A 61 8.48 -8.10 -0.89
C LYS A 61 7.87 -6.75 -0.61
N LEU A 62 6.54 -6.69 -0.62
CA LEU A 62 5.80 -5.52 -0.20
C LEU A 62 5.38 -5.72 1.26
N ASP A 63 5.53 -4.67 2.05
CA ASP A 63 4.99 -4.58 3.40
C ASP A 63 4.05 -3.37 3.49
N LEU A 64 3.18 -3.40 4.49
CA LEU A 64 2.23 -2.32 4.75
C LEU A 64 2.47 -1.77 6.15
N LEU A 65 2.62 -0.46 6.25
CA LEU A 65 2.61 0.27 7.51
C LEU A 65 1.32 1.10 7.59
N THR A 66 0.64 1.03 8.72
CA THR A 66 -0.53 1.84 9.00
C THR A 66 -0.15 3.02 9.88
N LYS A 67 -0.44 4.24 9.44
CA LYS A 67 -0.35 5.43 10.28
C LYS A 67 -1.75 5.96 10.47
N VAL A 68 -2.24 5.87 11.70
CA VAL A 68 -3.61 6.25 12.06
C VAL A 68 -3.62 7.19 13.27
N PRO A 69 -4.60 8.08 13.40
CA PRO A 69 -4.75 8.89 14.60
C PRO A 69 -5.05 8.00 15.81
N GLN A 70 -4.52 8.36 16.98
CA GLN A 70 -4.72 7.58 18.22
C GLN A 70 -6.21 7.33 18.52
N ARG A 71 -7.09 8.31 18.29
CA ARG A 71 -8.54 8.15 18.48
C ARG A 71 -9.14 7.06 17.58
N ALA A 72 -8.63 6.91 16.35
CA ALA A 72 -9.09 5.85 15.45
C ALA A 72 -8.64 4.47 15.95
N LEU A 73 -7.45 4.39 16.55
CA LEU A 73 -6.96 3.15 17.17
C LEU A 73 -7.82 2.73 18.38
N GLU A 74 -8.27 3.68 19.19
CA GLU A 74 -9.19 3.42 20.33
C GLU A 74 -10.57 2.89 19.86
N LEU A 75 -10.98 3.24 18.65
CA LEU A 75 -12.23 2.80 18.04
C LEU A 75 -12.10 1.45 17.30
N ASP A 76 -10.88 0.96 17.07
CA ASP A 76 -10.59 -0.27 16.33
C ASP A 76 -10.79 -1.52 17.20
N LYS A 77 -12.06 -1.83 17.47
CA LYS A 77 -12.44 -3.00 18.30
C LYS A 77 -12.02 -4.34 17.70
N ASN A 78 -11.81 -4.39 16.38
CA ASN A 78 -11.47 -5.61 15.66
C ASN A 78 -9.95 -5.75 15.43
N ARG A 79 -9.14 -4.80 15.90
CA ARG A 79 -7.69 -4.76 15.65
C ARG A 79 -7.38 -4.81 14.14
N ALA A 80 -8.25 -4.21 13.34
CA ALA A 80 -8.10 -4.12 11.89
C ALA A 80 -6.82 -3.38 11.50
N ILE A 81 -6.43 -2.35 12.27
CA ILE A 81 -5.20 -1.58 12.02
C ILE A 81 -3.97 -2.45 12.29
N GLU A 82 -3.94 -3.15 13.41
CA GLU A 82 -2.82 -4.03 13.78
C GLU A 82 -2.68 -5.22 12.81
N THR A 83 -3.80 -5.77 12.36
CA THR A 83 -3.82 -6.92 11.46
C THR A 83 -3.68 -6.54 9.98
N ALA A 84 -3.85 -5.28 9.62
CA ALA A 84 -3.77 -4.80 8.23
C ALA A 84 -2.50 -5.26 7.49
N PRO A 85 -1.28 -5.22 8.08
CA PRO A 85 -0.09 -5.71 7.39
C PRO A 85 -0.16 -7.20 7.05
N LEU A 86 -0.76 -8.01 7.94
CA LEU A 86 -0.95 -9.44 7.69
C LEU A 86 -2.00 -9.67 6.60
N SER A 87 -3.15 -9.01 6.72
CA SER A 87 -4.24 -9.09 5.73
C SER A 87 -3.76 -8.67 4.34
N PHE A 88 -2.93 -7.63 4.25
CA PHE A 88 -2.34 -7.18 2.99
C PHE A 88 -1.41 -8.24 2.38
N ARG A 89 -0.56 -8.90 3.18
CA ARG A 89 0.28 -10.00 2.70
C ARG A 89 -0.54 -11.17 2.18
N THR A 90 -1.65 -11.50 2.84
CA THR A 90 -2.58 -12.52 2.33
C THR A 90 -3.19 -12.08 1.00
N LEU A 91 -3.61 -10.82 0.89
CA LEU A 91 -4.17 -10.25 -0.34
C LEU A 91 -3.18 -10.31 -1.51
N LEU A 92 -1.91 -9.99 -1.26
CA LEU A 92 -0.83 -10.11 -2.25
C LEU A 92 -0.66 -11.55 -2.74
N GLY A 93 -0.77 -12.54 -1.85
CA GLY A 93 -0.68 -13.96 -2.21
C GLY A 93 -1.88 -14.46 -3.03
N VAL A 94 -3.06 -13.88 -2.81
CA VAL A 94 -4.31 -14.29 -3.48
C VAL A 94 -4.49 -13.58 -4.83
N LEU A 95 -4.25 -12.26 -4.89
CA LEU A 95 -4.54 -11.43 -6.06
C LEU A 95 -3.30 -11.08 -6.90
N GLY A 96 -2.09 -11.21 -6.34
CA GLY A 96 -0.88 -10.62 -6.91
C GLY A 96 -0.76 -9.12 -6.60
N ILE A 97 0.40 -8.54 -6.95
CA ILE A 97 0.78 -7.18 -6.54
C ILE A 97 -0.16 -6.11 -7.11
N GLU A 98 -0.35 -6.08 -8.43
CA GLU A 98 -1.12 -5.03 -9.11
C GLU A 98 -2.57 -4.98 -8.62
N ALA A 99 -3.24 -6.13 -8.62
CA ALA A 99 -4.64 -6.23 -8.20
C ALA A 99 -4.83 -5.97 -6.69
N ALA A 100 -3.87 -6.34 -5.85
CA ALA A 100 -3.93 -6.03 -4.42
C ALA A 100 -3.79 -4.53 -4.15
N LEU A 101 -2.87 -3.84 -4.85
CA LEU A 101 -2.70 -2.39 -4.74
C LEU A 101 -3.94 -1.65 -5.23
N GLU A 102 -4.45 -2.01 -6.42
CA GLU A 102 -5.69 -1.44 -6.98
C GLU A 102 -6.87 -1.61 -6.00
N SER A 103 -7.01 -2.80 -5.40
CA SER A 103 -8.08 -3.08 -4.43
C SER A 103 -7.93 -2.25 -3.15
N LEU A 104 -6.71 -2.06 -2.67
CA LEU A 104 -6.42 -1.29 -1.47
C LEU A 104 -6.68 0.21 -1.69
N ILE A 105 -6.21 0.76 -2.82
CA ILE A 105 -6.47 2.15 -3.21
C ILE A 105 -7.98 2.38 -3.31
N LYS A 106 -8.70 1.51 -4.04
CA LYS A 106 -10.16 1.59 -4.10
C LYS A 106 -10.83 1.46 -2.74
N SER A 107 -10.33 0.64 -1.83
CA SER A 107 -10.93 0.51 -0.50
C SER A 107 -10.81 1.78 0.35
N LEU A 108 -9.74 2.56 0.18
CA LEU A 108 -9.56 3.85 0.88
C LEU A 108 -10.20 5.03 0.14
N CYS A 109 -10.24 4.94 -1.18
CA CYS A 109 -10.69 6.00 -2.07
C CYS A 109 -12.10 5.79 -2.58
N ALA A 110 -12.76 4.69 -2.20
CA ALA A 110 -14.17 4.48 -2.46
C ALA A 110 -14.92 5.67 -1.86
N GLU A 111 -15.34 6.55 -2.75
CA GLU A 111 -16.37 7.52 -2.43
C GLU A 111 -17.55 6.76 -1.83
N GLN A 112 -18.10 7.31 -0.76
CA GLN A 112 -19.44 6.96 -0.30
C GLN A 112 -20.41 7.27 -1.43
N ASN A 113 -20.59 6.35 -2.38
CA ASN A 113 -21.84 6.27 -3.10
C ASN A 113 -22.85 5.80 -2.06
N GLY A 114 -23.66 6.76 -1.61
CA GLY A 114 -24.53 6.67 -0.43
C GLY A 114 -25.61 5.58 -0.47
#